data_AF-A0A1X1BVW0-F1
#
_entry.id   AF-A0A1X1BVW0-F1
#
_cell.length_a   1.000
_cell.length_b   1.000
_cell.length_c   1.000
_cell.angle_alpha   90.00
_cell.angle_beta   90.00
_cell.angle_gamma   90.00
#
_symmetry.space_group_name_H-M   'P 1'
#
loop_
_entity.id
_entity.type
_entity.pdbx_description
1 polymer ?
#
loop_
_entity_poly.entity_id
_entity_poly.type
_entity_poly.pdbx_seq_one_letter_code
_entity_poly.pdbx_strand_id
1 'polypeptide(L)'
;MTAQQLNATIAMFADAEADYAGDYMALLAVIARLGYTITETSETKNTGYAAVISKNGLTMTGYGETLNHAACVALIKLNGLILQNEAMIEKGELNFRQENAPLAVAQLWLSEGCKVARETWGKGVYLRLNRGMMRAALMGTDMYGVPARYFDCNPKATVTQMPQLLLVDAEQLTVSNWSPVSEDLLATDWRLV
;
A
#
# COMPACT_ATOMS: atom_id res chain seq x y z
N MET A 1 24.20 12.26 5.78
CA MET A 1 23.77 13.46 5.03
C MET A 1 23.81 14.63 5.99
N THR A 2 24.16 15.84 5.56
CA THR A 2 24.07 17.02 6.43
C THR A 2 22.62 17.44 6.61
N ALA A 3 22.31 18.22 7.66
CA ALA A 3 20.96 18.76 7.89
C ALA A 3 20.44 19.56 6.68
N GLN A 4 21.31 20.35 6.03
CA GLN A 4 20.97 21.09 4.81
C GLN A 4 20.58 20.14 3.66
N GLN A 5 21.31 19.05 3.47
CA GLN A 5 21.00 18.05 2.43
C GLN A 5 19.68 17.32 2.72
N LEU A 6 19.42 17.00 4.00
CA LEU A 6 18.15 16.39 4.41
C LEU A 6 16.97 17.32 4.11
N ASN A 7 17.06 18.57 4.56
CA ASN A 7 16.00 19.56 4.38
C ASN A 7 15.71 19.82 2.90
N ALA A 8 16.75 20.01 2.08
CA ALA A 8 16.59 20.20 0.64
C ALA A 8 15.95 18.98 -0.04
N THR A 9 16.37 17.77 0.32
CA THR A 9 15.83 16.53 -0.29
C THR A 9 14.37 16.31 0.08
N ILE A 10 14.00 16.53 1.35
CA ILE A 10 12.61 16.42 1.80
C ILE A 10 11.75 17.49 1.14
N ALA A 11 12.24 18.73 1.03
CA ALA A 11 11.51 19.81 0.37
C ALA A 11 11.13 19.47 -1.07
N MET A 12 12.01 18.77 -1.81
CA MET A 12 11.74 18.37 -3.20
C MET A 12 10.51 17.47 -3.35
N PHE A 13 10.30 16.50 -2.46
CA PHE A 13 9.16 15.58 -2.55
C PHE A 13 8.00 15.93 -1.63
N ALA A 14 8.22 16.82 -0.65
CA ALA A 14 7.17 17.41 0.16
C ALA A 14 6.49 18.61 -0.53
N ASP A 15 7.11 19.19 -1.56
CA ASP A 15 6.67 20.44 -2.19
C ASP A 15 6.43 21.56 -1.15
N ALA A 16 7.34 21.64 -0.17
CA ALA A 16 7.30 22.59 0.94
C ALA A 16 8.68 22.74 1.57
N GLU A 17 9.12 23.97 1.83
CA GLU A 17 10.36 24.25 2.56
C GLU A 17 10.10 24.36 4.06
N ALA A 18 10.89 23.66 4.88
CA ALA A 18 10.94 23.82 6.32
C ALA A 18 12.26 23.27 6.87
N ASP A 19 12.53 23.51 8.16
CA ASP A 19 13.66 22.90 8.86
C ASP A 19 13.29 21.53 9.41
N TYR A 20 13.21 20.52 8.56
CA TYR A 20 12.81 19.16 8.95
C TYR A 20 13.82 18.47 9.91
N ALA A 21 15.10 18.81 9.77
CA ALA A 21 16.16 18.27 10.62
C ALA A 21 16.19 18.92 12.01
N GLY A 22 15.78 20.19 12.14
CA GLY A 22 15.76 20.93 13.42
C GLY A 22 14.39 21.03 14.10
N ASP A 23 13.30 21.08 13.33
CA ASP A 23 11.92 21.17 13.81
C ASP A 23 11.17 19.84 13.64
N TYR A 24 11.01 19.14 14.76
CA TYR A 24 10.34 17.83 14.76
C TYR A 24 8.85 17.93 14.40
N MET A 25 8.18 19.03 14.72
CA MET A 25 6.76 19.20 14.41
C MET A 25 6.54 19.43 12.92
N ALA A 26 7.41 20.19 12.27
CA ALA A 26 7.42 20.33 10.82
C ALA A 26 7.62 18.96 10.13
N LEU A 27 8.55 18.14 10.63
CA LEU A 27 8.80 16.80 10.13
C LEU A 27 7.58 15.87 10.31
N LEU A 28 6.97 15.84 11.50
CA LEU A 28 5.78 15.03 11.76
C LEU A 28 4.59 15.41 10.86
N ALA A 29 4.38 16.71 10.65
CA ALA A 29 3.32 17.20 9.78
C ALA A 29 3.51 16.73 8.33
N VAL A 30 4.75 16.77 7.82
CA VAL A 30 5.07 16.28 6.47
C VAL A 30 4.96 14.76 6.37
N ILE A 31 5.44 14.02 7.37
CA ILE A 31 5.30 12.55 7.43
C ILE A 31 3.82 12.15 7.33
N ALA A 32 2.96 12.75 8.16
CA ALA A 32 1.54 12.46 8.16
C ALA A 32 0.85 12.85 6.85
N ARG A 33 1.14 14.05 6.32
CA ARG A 33 0.57 14.54 5.05
C ARG A 33 0.93 13.63 3.87
N LEU A 34 2.16 13.11 3.83
CA LEU A 34 2.64 12.22 2.77
C LEU A 34 2.24 10.75 2.97
N GLY A 35 1.46 10.44 4.02
CA GLY A 35 0.96 9.09 4.32
C GLY A 35 2.02 8.15 4.88
N TYR A 36 3.10 8.68 5.45
CA TYR A 36 4.10 7.91 6.19
C TYR A 36 3.76 7.90 7.68
N THR A 37 4.38 6.96 8.40
CA THR A 37 4.24 6.84 9.86
C THR A 37 5.59 6.54 10.49
N ILE A 38 5.89 7.08 11.67
CA ILE A 38 7.02 6.62 12.49
C ILE A 38 6.49 5.48 13.35
N THR A 39 7.07 4.29 13.21
CA THR A 39 6.59 3.09 13.92
C THR A 39 7.43 2.76 15.15
N GLU A 40 8.71 3.12 15.14
CA GLU A 40 9.63 2.86 16.24
C GLU A 40 10.73 3.91 16.29
N THR A 41 11.16 4.25 17.49
CA THR A 41 12.30 5.13 17.74
C THR A 41 13.11 4.59 18.90
N SER A 42 14.43 4.57 18.79
CA SER A 42 15.30 4.10 19.87
C SER A 42 16.63 4.85 19.92
N GLU A 43 17.18 4.96 21.12
CA GLU A 43 18.55 5.40 21.31
C GLU A 43 19.49 4.21 21.10
N THR A 44 20.53 4.40 20.29
CA THR A 44 21.49 3.36 19.93
C THR A 44 22.72 3.46 20.82
N LYS A 45 23.24 2.31 21.27
CA LYS A 45 24.33 2.26 22.27
C LYS A 45 25.61 2.97 21.87
N ASN A 46 25.86 3.16 20.57
CA ASN A 46 27.17 3.60 20.08
C ASN A 46 27.14 4.86 19.17
N THR A 47 25.98 5.33 18.68
CA THR A 47 25.97 6.20 17.49
C THR A 47 24.77 7.16 17.36
N GLY A 48 24.06 7.48 18.45
CA GLY A 48 22.92 8.41 18.42
C GLY A 48 21.58 7.67 18.34
N TYR A 49 20.67 8.10 17.47
CA TYR A 49 19.28 7.65 17.42
C TYR A 49 18.99 6.80 16.17
N ALA A 50 18.01 5.91 16.29
CA ALA A 50 17.38 5.19 15.21
C ALA A 50 15.89 5.53 15.13
N ALA A 51 15.37 5.62 13.91
CA ALA A 51 13.94 5.80 13.65
C ALA A 51 13.50 4.89 12.51
N VAL A 52 12.34 4.25 12.68
CA VAL A 52 11.71 3.40 11.66
C VAL A 52 10.51 4.13 11.09
N ILE A 53 10.50 4.32 9.77
CA ILE A 53 9.36 4.88 9.05
C ILE A 53 8.69 3.82 8.21
N SER A 54 7.35 3.80 8.20
CA SER A 54 6.54 2.92 7.36
C SER A 54 5.60 3.66 6.42
N LYS A 55 5.34 3.04 5.26
CA LYS A 55 4.26 3.40 4.33
C LYS A 55 3.76 2.14 3.65
N ASN A 56 2.45 1.87 3.73
CA ASN A 56 1.79 0.74 3.09
C ASN A 56 2.47 -0.62 3.35
N GLY A 57 2.96 -0.85 4.57
CA GLY A 57 3.64 -2.09 4.96
C GLY A 57 5.13 -2.19 4.59
N LEU A 58 5.67 -1.22 3.83
CA LEU A 58 7.12 -1.08 3.67
C LEU A 58 7.69 -0.30 4.84
N THR A 59 8.81 -0.76 5.38
CA THR A 59 9.51 -0.10 6.50
C THR A 59 10.96 0.19 6.14
N MET A 60 11.50 1.28 6.65
CA MET A 60 12.90 1.63 6.52
C MET A 60 13.44 2.20 7.82
N THR A 61 14.66 1.78 8.18
CA THR A 61 15.37 2.30 9.35
C THR A 61 16.40 3.35 8.94
N GLY A 62 16.31 4.50 9.59
CA GLY A 62 17.32 5.56 9.51
C GLY A 62 18.08 5.68 10.83
N TYR A 63 19.30 6.19 10.73
CA TYR A 63 20.20 6.43 11.86
C TYR A 63 20.73 7.87 11.75
N GLY A 64 20.93 8.52 12.89
CA GLY A 64 21.45 9.88 12.95
C GLY A 64 21.79 10.34 14.35
N GLU A 65 22.52 11.45 14.45
CA GLU A 65 22.95 12.01 15.74
C GLU A 65 21.77 12.53 16.60
N THR A 66 20.67 12.89 15.94
CA THR A 66 19.40 13.28 16.58
C THR A 66 18.27 12.41 16.05
N LEU A 67 17.16 12.35 16.81
CA LEU A 67 15.96 11.63 16.38
C LEU A 67 15.41 12.17 15.05
N ASN A 68 15.37 13.49 14.89
CA ASN A 68 14.92 14.13 13.65
C ASN A 68 15.80 13.74 12.46
N HIS A 69 17.11 13.73 12.66
CA HIS A 69 18.05 13.30 11.64
C HIS A 69 17.78 11.85 11.24
N ALA A 70 17.67 10.95 12.22
CA ALA A 70 17.38 9.54 11.97
C ALA A 70 16.06 9.35 11.19
N ALA A 71 15.00 10.07 11.59
CA ALA A 71 13.69 10.03 10.92
C ALA A 71 13.75 10.61 9.50
N CYS A 72 14.43 11.74 9.28
CA CYS A 72 14.65 12.30 7.94
C CYS A 72 15.39 11.31 7.03
N VAL A 73 16.43 10.66 7.53
CA VAL A 73 17.19 9.64 6.79
C VAL A 73 16.30 8.45 6.44
N ALA A 74 15.49 7.95 7.38
CA ALA A 74 14.55 6.86 7.15
C ALA A 74 13.53 7.22 6.05
N LEU A 75 12.95 8.44 6.13
CA LEU A 75 11.97 8.97 5.18
C LEU A 75 12.55 9.02 3.77
N ILE A 76 13.72 9.64 3.61
CA ILE A 76 14.39 9.79 2.32
C ILE A 76 14.71 8.43 1.71
N LYS A 77 15.26 7.49 2.50
CA LYS A 77 15.57 6.14 2.03
C LYS A 77 14.32 5.39 1.58
N LEU A 78 13.25 5.45 2.35
CA LEU A 78 12.00 4.77 1.99
C LEU A 78 11.37 5.39 0.75
N ASN A 79 11.33 6.71 0.65
CA ASN A 79 10.81 7.40 -0.53
C ASN A 79 11.64 7.08 -1.77
N GLY A 80 12.97 7.07 -1.66
CA GLY A 80 13.86 6.67 -2.74
C GLY A 80 13.63 5.24 -3.21
N LEU A 81 13.43 4.30 -2.29
CA LEU A 81 13.09 2.90 -2.62
C LEU A 81 11.76 2.80 -3.38
N ILE A 82 10.74 3.53 -2.94
CA ILE A 82 9.42 3.55 -3.60
C ILE A 82 9.56 4.07 -5.03
N LEU A 83 10.18 5.23 -5.21
CA LEU A 83 10.38 5.83 -6.55
C LEU A 83 11.22 4.94 -7.47
N GLN A 84 12.26 4.29 -6.94
CA GLN A 84 13.07 3.35 -7.71
C GLN A 84 12.22 2.15 -8.16
N ASN A 85 11.43 1.58 -7.26
CA ASN A 85 10.55 0.45 -7.60
C ASN A 85 9.50 0.86 -8.64
N GLU A 86 8.88 2.04 -8.51
CA GLU A 86 7.94 2.59 -9.49
C GLU A 86 8.60 2.73 -10.87
N ALA A 87 9.79 3.31 -10.95
CA ALA A 87 10.54 3.44 -12.21
C ALA A 87 10.91 2.07 -12.82
N MET A 88 11.23 1.08 -11.99
CA MET A 88 11.50 -0.29 -12.47
C MET A 88 10.22 -0.99 -12.95
N ILE A 89 9.07 -0.72 -12.32
CA ILE A 89 7.76 -1.21 -12.78
C ILE A 89 7.42 -0.59 -14.14
N GLU A 90 7.58 0.72 -14.31
CA GLU A 90 7.34 1.42 -15.59
C GLU A 90 8.19 0.88 -16.74
N LYS A 91 9.43 0.48 -16.45
CA LYS A 91 10.34 -0.14 -17.41
C LYS A 91 10.07 -1.64 -17.64
N GLY A 92 9.16 -2.25 -16.87
CA GLY A 92 8.91 -3.69 -16.89
C GLY A 92 10.06 -4.54 -16.32
N GLU A 93 11.01 -3.92 -15.62
CA GLU A 93 12.14 -4.59 -14.95
C GLU A 93 11.74 -5.23 -13.63
N LEU A 94 10.73 -4.65 -12.97
CA LEU A 94 10.14 -5.19 -11.75
C LEU A 94 8.70 -5.60 -12.06
N ASN A 95 8.53 -6.87 -12.41
CA ASN A 95 7.21 -7.48 -12.56
C ASN A 95 6.78 -8.04 -11.22
N PHE A 96 5.65 -7.59 -10.68
CA PHE A 96 4.98 -8.30 -9.61
C PHE A 96 4.68 -9.72 -10.10
N ARG A 97 4.79 -10.73 -9.21
CA ARG A 97 4.52 -12.13 -9.56
C ARG A 97 3.14 -12.23 -10.21
N GLN A 98 3.05 -12.32 -11.53
CA GLN A 98 1.77 -12.41 -12.25
C GLN A 98 1.15 -13.82 -12.15
N GLU A 99 1.96 -14.77 -11.67
CA GLU A 99 1.62 -16.17 -11.44
C GLU A 99 2.25 -16.62 -10.12
N ASN A 100 1.76 -17.73 -9.57
CA ASN A 100 2.22 -18.29 -8.30
C ASN A 100 2.17 -17.27 -7.13
N ALA A 101 1.14 -16.44 -7.14
CA ALA A 101 0.93 -15.43 -6.11
C ALA A 101 0.09 -16.01 -4.95
N PRO A 102 0.33 -15.58 -3.70
CA PRO A 102 -0.57 -15.87 -2.59
C PRO A 102 -1.86 -15.04 -2.70
N LEU A 103 -2.92 -15.48 -2.01
CA LEU A 103 -4.23 -14.78 -2.00
C LEU A 103 -4.10 -13.28 -1.63
N ALA A 104 -3.20 -12.91 -0.72
CA ALA A 104 -3.02 -11.51 -0.32
C ALA A 104 -2.63 -10.60 -1.49
N VAL A 105 -1.83 -11.11 -2.43
CA VAL A 105 -1.46 -10.38 -3.66
C VAL A 105 -2.65 -10.36 -4.62
N ALA A 106 -3.37 -11.47 -4.77
CA ALA A 106 -4.59 -11.52 -5.59
C ALA A 106 -5.68 -10.53 -5.11
N GLN A 107 -5.83 -10.37 -3.79
CA GLN A 107 -6.74 -9.40 -3.18
C GLN A 107 -6.35 -7.95 -3.46
N LEU A 108 -5.07 -7.65 -3.62
CA LEU A 108 -4.60 -6.33 -4.04
C LEU A 108 -4.99 -6.08 -5.50
N TRP A 109 -4.71 -7.01 -6.41
CA TRP A 109 -5.10 -6.89 -7.82
C TRP A 109 -6.61 -6.74 -8.00
N LEU A 110 -7.41 -7.52 -7.26
CA LEU A 110 -8.86 -7.38 -7.24
C LEU A 110 -9.29 -5.96 -6.82
N SER A 111 -8.60 -5.37 -5.84
CA SER A 111 -8.83 -4.00 -5.41
C SER A 111 -8.44 -2.96 -6.45
N GLU A 112 -7.53 -3.29 -7.37
CA GLU A 112 -7.14 -2.43 -8.50
C GLU A 112 -8.07 -2.62 -9.71
N GLY A 113 -9.10 -3.46 -9.59
CA GLY A 113 -10.09 -3.74 -10.64
C GLY A 113 -9.67 -4.86 -11.60
N CYS A 114 -8.55 -5.53 -11.34
CA CYS A 114 -8.11 -6.68 -12.11
C CYS A 114 -9.00 -7.91 -11.88
N LYS A 115 -8.86 -8.88 -12.78
CA LYS A 115 -9.42 -10.23 -12.63
C LYS A 115 -8.32 -11.17 -12.21
N VAL A 116 -8.66 -12.14 -11.37
CA VAL A 116 -7.69 -13.13 -10.88
C VAL A 116 -8.26 -14.52 -11.00
N ALA A 117 -7.41 -15.51 -11.21
CA ALA A 117 -7.80 -16.92 -11.22
C ALA A 117 -6.81 -17.75 -10.42
N ARG A 118 -7.22 -18.96 -10.06
CA ARG A 118 -6.29 -20.00 -9.62
C ARG A 118 -5.84 -20.83 -10.82
N GLU A 119 -4.63 -21.35 -10.79
CA GLU A 119 -4.13 -22.29 -11.80
C GLU A 119 -5.01 -23.54 -11.87
N THR A 120 -5.47 -24.00 -10.71
CA THR A 120 -6.33 -25.17 -10.55
C THR A 120 -7.78 -24.99 -11.03
N TRP A 121 -8.20 -23.76 -11.32
CA TRP A 121 -9.55 -23.50 -11.82
C TRP A 121 -9.69 -23.77 -13.32
N GLY A 122 -10.94 -24.06 -13.73
CA GLY A 122 -11.28 -24.26 -15.13
C GLY A 122 -10.91 -23.06 -16.01
N LYS A 123 -10.70 -23.32 -17.30
CA LYS A 123 -10.45 -22.26 -18.27
C LYS A 123 -11.61 -21.27 -18.28
N GLY A 124 -11.32 -19.98 -18.29
CA GLY A 124 -12.35 -18.93 -18.27
C GLY A 124 -13.02 -18.71 -16.91
N VAL A 125 -12.59 -19.42 -15.85
CA VAL A 125 -13.06 -19.22 -14.47
C VAL A 125 -12.17 -18.21 -13.75
N TYR A 126 -12.75 -17.12 -13.26
CA TYR A 126 -12.01 -16.06 -12.57
C TYR A 126 -12.85 -15.35 -11.50
N LEU A 127 -12.17 -14.70 -10.57
CA LEU A 127 -12.74 -13.75 -9.63
C LEU A 127 -12.67 -12.33 -10.17
N ARG A 128 -13.71 -11.57 -9.84
CA ARG A 128 -13.75 -10.12 -9.96
C ARG A 128 -14.31 -9.52 -8.68
N LEU A 129 -13.74 -8.41 -8.26
CA LEU A 129 -14.33 -7.57 -7.23
C LEU A 129 -15.33 -6.61 -7.89
N ASN A 130 -16.60 -6.73 -7.52
CA ASN A 130 -17.54 -5.65 -7.70
C ASN A 130 -17.38 -4.71 -6.51
N ARG A 131 -16.83 -3.51 -6.76
CA ARG A 131 -16.53 -2.54 -5.70
C ARG A 131 -17.83 -2.07 -5.05
N GLY A 132 -17.76 -1.89 -3.73
CA GLY A 132 -18.85 -1.30 -2.97
C GLY A 132 -19.01 0.18 -3.32
N MET A 133 -20.11 0.77 -2.89
CA MET A 133 -20.39 2.19 -3.13
C MET A 133 -20.70 2.88 -1.81
N MET A 134 -20.09 4.03 -1.57
CA MET A 134 -20.28 4.82 -0.36
C MET A 134 -20.47 6.30 -0.66
N ARG A 135 -21.17 6.99 0.26
CA ARG A 135 -21.41 8.42 0.16
C ARG A 135 -20.17 9.26 0.49
N ALA A 136 -19.39 8.81 1.47
CA ALA A 136 -18.19 9.48 1.96
C ALA A 136 -17.00 8.52 1.89
N ALA A 137 -15.82 9.08 1.64
CA ALA A 137 -14.59 8.31 1.64
C ALA A 137 -14.28 7.80 3.06
N LEU A 138 -13.82 6.57 3.16
CA LEU A 138 -13.45 5.93 4.42
C LEU A 138 -12.12 6.42 5.00
N MET A 139 -11.39 7.29 4.29
CA MET A 139 -10.09 7.86 4.70
C MET A 139 -9.09 6.79 5.19
N GLY A 140 -9.09 5.61 4.57
CA GLY A 140 -8.21 4.49 4.92
C GLY A 140 -8.73 3.60 6.06
N THR A 141 -9.90 3.87 6.62
CA THR A 141 -10.51 3.07 7.70
C THR A 141 -11.36 1.93 7.14
N ASP A 142 -11.19 0.72 7.64
CA ASP A 142 -11.99 -0.42 7.19
C ASP A 142 -13.45 -0.32 7.67
N MET A 143 -14.40 -0.80 6.85
CA MET A 143 -15.81 -0.91 7.21
C MET A 143 -16.16 -2.38 7.48
N TYR A 144 -16.48 -2.72 8.73
CA TYR A 144 -16.77 -4.10 9.15
C TYR A 144 -15.67 -5.11 8.75
N GLY A 145 -14.41 -4.69 8.80
CA GLY A 145 -13.27 -5.51 8.39
C GLY A 145 -13.07 -5.61 6.87
N VAL A 146 -13.88 -4.90 6.08
CA VAL A 146 -13.69 -4.79 4.63
C VAL A 146 -12.78 -3.59 4.33
N PRO A 147 -11.68 -3.80 3.57
CA PRO A 147 -10.73 -2.74 3.27
C PRO A 147 -11.37 -1.53 2.60
N ALA A 148 -11.01 -0.32 3.02
CA ALA A 148 -11.50 0.93 2.41
C ALA A 148 -11.32 0.95 0.88
N ARG A 149 -10.22 0.36 0.39
CA ARG A 149 -9.89 0.22 -1.03
C ARG A 149 -10.86 -0.65 -1.83
N TYR A 150 -11.83 -1.32 -1.22
CA TYR A 150 -12.87 -2.09 -1.94
C TYR A 150 -14.13 -1.26 -2.24
N PHE A 151 -14.16 0.01 -1.83
CA PHE A 151 -15.29 0.91 -2.02
C PHE A 151 -14.94 2.06 -2.96
N ASP A 152 -15.92 2.47 -3.75
CA ASP A 152 -15.92 3.72 -4.49
C ASP A 152 -16.69 4.80 -3.72
N CYS A 153 -16.25 6.04 -3.88
CA CYS A 153 -16.90 7.20 -3.29
C CYS A 153 -17.78 7.89 -4.32
N ASN A 154 -19.08 7.94 -4.06
CA ASN A 154 -20.06 8.70 -4.83
C ASN A 154 -20.92 9.52 -3.87
N PRO A 155 -20.74 10.85 -3.79
CA PRO A 155 -21.52 11.72 -2.91
C PRO A 155 -23.03 11.67 -3.14
N LYS A 156 -23.48 11.22 -4.31
CA LYS A 156 -24.89 11.05 -4.68
C LYS A 156 -25.46 9.70 -4.24
N ALA A 157 -24.64 8.77 -3.75
CA ALA A 157 -25.13 7.49 -3.25
C ALA A 157 -26.05 7.72 -2.04
N THR A 158 -27.24 7.13 -2.10
CA THR A 158 -28.26 7.20 -1.04
C THR A 158 -28.15 6.03 -0.06
N VAL A 159 -27.51 4.93 -0.48
CA VAL A 159 -27.34 3.71 0.29
C VAL A 159 -25.90 3.21 0.13
N THR A 160 -25.32 2.72 1.21
CA THR A 160 -24.03 2.02 1.17
C THR A 160 -24.22 0.63 0.56
N GLN A 161 -23.49 0.35 -0.51
CA GLN A 161 -23.44 -0.99 -1.13
C GLN A 161 -22.15 -1.68 -0.71
N MET A 162 -22.26 -2.87 -0.11
CA MET A 162 -21.09 -3.68 0.24
C MET A 162 -20.45 -4.28 -1.02
N PRO A 163 -19.12 -4.36 -1.09
CA PRO A 163 -18.44 -5.01 -2.20
C PRO A 163 -18.78 -6.50 -2.26
N GLN A 164 -18.70 -7.06 -3.47
CA GLN A 164 -18.96 -8.47 -3.73
C GLN A 164 -17.78 -9.07 -4.50
N LEU A 165 -17.26 -10.19 -4.00
CA LEU A 165 -16.37 -11.04 -4.77
C LEU A 165 -17.23 -11.98 -5.60
N LEU A 166 -17.10 -11.90 -6.91
CA LEU A 166 -17.89 -12.68 -7.85
C LEU A 166 -16.98 -13.71 -8.53
N LEU A 167 -17.36 -14.98 -8.45
CA LEU A 167 -16.81 -16.04 -9.29
C LEU A 167 -17.58 -16.08 -10.59
N VAL A 168 -16.86 -15.89 -11.69
CA VAL A 168 -17.39 -15.89 -13.04
C VAL A 168 -16.83 -17.10 -13.77
N ASP A 169 -17.70 -17.95 -14.28
CA ASP A 169 -17.36 -18.97 -15.28
C ASP A 169 -17.82 -18.44 -16.64
N ALA A 170 -16.87 -17.97 -17.46
CA ALA A 170 -17.17 -17.41 -18.77
C ALA A 170 -17.60 -18.46 -19.79
N GLU A 171 -17.23 -19.73 -19.60
CA GLU A 171 -17.62 -20.82 -20.50
C GLU A 171 -19.06 -21.26 -20.23
N GLN A 172 -19.46 -21.30 -18.95
CA GLN A 172 -20.82 -21.66 -18.53
C GLN A 172 -21.75 -20.44 -18.40
N LEU A 173 -21.23 -19.22 -18.58
CA LEU A 173 -21.96 -17.95 -18.42
C LEU A 173 -22.62 -17.82 -17.03
N THR A 174 -21.95 -18.34 -16.00
CA THR A 174 -22.45 -18.27 -14.62
C THR A 174 -21.71 -17.21 -13.81
N VAL A 175 -22.43 -16.57 -12.90
CA VAL A 175 -21.89 -15.61 -11.94
C VAL A 175 -22.46 -15.96 -10.58
N SER A 176 -21.59 -16.11 -9.59
CA SER A 176 -21.98 -16.42 -8.21
C SER A 176 -21.15 -15.62 -7.22
N ASN A 177 -21.71 -15.39 -6.03
CA ASN A 177 -20.91 -14.85 -4.93
C ASN A 177 -19.86 -15.88 -4.53
N TRP A 178 -18.61 -15.46 -4.48
CA TRP A 178 -17.52 -16.29 -4.02
C TRP A 178 -17.29 -16.10 -2.54
N SER A 179 -16.93 -17.19 -1.86
CA SER A 179 -16.43 -17.17 -0.50
C SER A 179 -15.26 -18.13 -0.42
N PRO A 180 -14.11 -17.71 0.12
CA PRO A 180 -12.93 -18.54 0.14
C PRO A 180 -13.15 -19.79 1.00
N VAL A 181 -12.75 -20.94 0.49
CA VAL A 181 -12.53 -22.13 1.34
C VAL A 181 -11.09 -22.16 1.84
N SER A 182 -10.79 -23.03 2.82
CA SER A 182 -9.44 -23.13 3.41
C SER A 182 -8.33 -23.33 2.37
N GLU A 183 -8.60 -24.09 1.31
CA GLU A 183 -7.66 -24.30 0.21
C GLU A 183 -7.35 -23.01 -0.55
N ASP A 184 -8.36 -22.16 -0.77
CA ASP A 184 -8.18 -20.87 -1.45
C ASP A 184 -7.38 -19.87 -0.60
N LEU A 185 -7.55 -19.93 0.72
CA LEU A 185 -6.81 -19.08 1.66
C LEU A 185 -5.32 -19.42 1.69
N LEU A 186 -4.98 -20.70 1.54
CA LEU A 186 -3.61 -21.22 1.57
C LEU A 186 -2.97 -21.32 0.18
N ALA A 187 -3.75 -21.11 -0.87
CA ALA A 187 -3.31 -21.17 -2.24
C ALA A 187 -2.23 -20.13 -2.55
N THR A 188 -1.19 -20.61 -3.24
CA THR A 188 -0.12 -19.78 -3.81
C THR A 188 -0.10 -19.88 -5.33
N ASP A 189 -1.18 -20.36 -5.95
CA ASP A 189 -1.33 -20.54 -7.40
C ASP A 189 -2.22 -19.46 -8.04
N TRP A 190 -2.36 -18.30 -7.39
CA TRP A 190 -3.13 -17.19 -7.94
C TRP A 190 -2.37 -16.49 -9.07
N ARG A 191 -3.12 -16.03 -10.07
CA ARG A 191 -2.62 -15.33 -11.25
C ARG A 191 -3.57 -14.23 -11.74
N LEU A 192 -3.02 -13.26 -12.46
CA LEU A 192 -3.80 -12.30 -13.24
C LEU A 192 -4.42 -12.97 -14.48
N VAL A 193 -5.58 -12.47 -14.92
CA VAL A 193 -6.32 -12.93 -16.13
C VAL A 193 -6.42 -11.81 -17.16
#